data_AF-A0A4R2JKL7-F1
#
_entry.id   AF-A0A4R2JKL7-F1
#
_cell.length_a   1.000
_cell.length_b   1.000
_cell.length_c   1.000
_cell.angle_alpha   90.00
_cell.angle_beta   90.00
_cell.angle_gamma   90.00
#
_symmetry.space_group_name_H-M   'P 1'
#
loop_
_entity.id
_entity.type
_entity.pdbx_description
1 polymer ?
#
loop_
_entity_poly.entity_id
_entity_poly.type
_entity_poly.pdbx_seq_one_letter_code
_entity_poly.pdbx_strand_id
1 'polypeptide(L)'
;MVAPMSSEGGAPARGMARLERLLRNAMTRRVDAEVRRLRAAGVRVVRIEPGQRDLDAMGANFMDPRRRERVLDTARITAPALIDRAFERKGVSV
;
A
#
# COMPACT_ATOMS: atom_id res chain seq x y z
N MET A 1 -4.66 13.11 0.00
CA MET A 1 -3.31 12.89 0.55
C MET A 1 -2.83 11.54 0.03
N VAL A 2 -1.82 11.51 -0.85
CA VAL A 2 -1.18 10.26 -1.26
C VAL A 2 -0.22 9.88 -0.15
N ALA A 3 -0.49 8.77 0.53
CA ALA A 3 0.43 8.17 1.49
C ALA A 3 1.17 7.02 0.77
N PRO A 4 2.38 7.24 0.23
CA PRO A 4 3.05 6.30 -0.68
C PRO A 4 3.59 5.01 -0.02
N MET A 5 3.15 4.64 1.18
CA MET A 5 3.77 3.55 1.97
C MET A 5 2.79 2.53 2.62
N SER A 6 1.54 2.40 2.16
CA SER A 6 0.59 1.42 2.70
C SER A 6 0.44 0.22 1.78
N SER A 7 0.92 -0.97 2.14
CA SER A 7 0.73 -2.24 1.40
C SER A 7 0.09 -3.34 2.27
N GLU A 8 -0.99 -3.97 1.80
CA GLU A 8 -1.59 -5.20 2.36
C GLU A 8 -0.97 -6.47 1.75
N GLY A 9 -0.88 -7.51 2.58
CA GLY A 9 -0.64 -8.88 2.13
C GLY A 9 0.84 -9.28 2.23
N GLY A 10 1.19 -9.93 3.34
CA GLY A 10 2.55 -10.41 3.58
C GLY A 10 2.90 -11.66 2.77
N ALA A 11 4.13 -11.70 2.26
CA ALA A 11 4.84 -12.92 1.89
C ALA A 11 6.00 -13.16 2.88
N PRO A 12 6.46 -14.41 3.05
CA PRO A 12 7.34 -14.79 4.14
C PRO A 12 8.78 -14.36 3.84
N ALA A 13 9.39 -13.57 4.72
CA ALA A 13 10.82 -13.22 4.61
C ALA A 13 11.52 -13.32 5.96
N ARG A 14 12.64 -14.05 5.98
CA ARG A 14 13.53 -14.30 7.11
C ARG A 14 14.51 -13.13 7.27
N GLY A 15 14.89 -12.76 8.49
CA GLY A 15 15.94 -11.77 8.78
C GLY A 15 15.41 -10.41 9.24
N MET A 16 16.02 -9.30 8.79
CA MET A 16 15.72 -7.88 9.09
C MET A 16 14.23 -7.44 8.88
N ALA A 17 13.33 -8.40 8.64
CA ALA A 17 11.88 -8.34 8.51
C ALA A 17 11.11 -8.07 9.82
N ARG A 18 11.76 -8.15 11.00
CA ARG A 18 11.08 -7.89 12.29
C ARG A 18 10.85 -6.39 12.52
N LEU A 19 11.77 -5.54 12.06
CA LEU A 19 11.66 -4.09 12.09
C LEU A 19 10.63 -3.61 11.04
N GLU A 20 10.62 -4.27 9.88
CA GLU A 20 9.59 -4.14 8.85
C GLU A 20 8.19 -4.45 9.38
N ARG A 21 8.02 -5.53 10.16
CA ARG A 21 6.75 -5.84 10.84
C ARG A 21 6.32 -4.76 11.85
N LEU A 22 7.26 -4.12 12.55
CA LEU A 22 6.96 -3.08 13.53
C LEU A 22 6.56 -1.77 12.87
N LEU A 23 7.28 -1.36 11.81
CA LEU A 23 6.95 -0.17 11.03
C LEU A 23 5.63 -0.35 10.25
N ARG A 24 5.42 -1.53 9.65
CA ARG A 24 4.20 -1.87 8.91
C ARG A 24 2.97 -1.90 9.84
N ASN A 25 3.08 -2.46 11.05
CA ASN A 25 2.00 -2.42 12.05
C ASN A 25 1.68 -1.01 12.56
N ALA A 26 2.67 -0.13 12.72
CA ALA A 26 2.43 1.23 13.19
C ALA A 26 1.75 2.10 12.11
N MET A 27 2.10 1.91 10.83
CA MET A 27 1.54 2.66 9.71
C MET A 27 0.14 2.17 9.31
N THR A 28 -0.08 0.86 9.26
CA THR A 28 -1.42 0.29 9.04
C THR A 28 -2.40 0.77 10.13
N ARG A 29 -1.99 0.81 11.40
CA ARG A 29 -2.84 1.33 12.49
C ARG A 29 -3.20 2.81 12.34
N ARG A 30 -2.28 3.65 11.82
CA ARG A 30 -2.55 5.07 11.56
C ARG A 30 -3.54 5.24 10.42
N VAL A 31 -3.27 4.61 9.28
CA VAL A 31 -4.15 4.68 8.11
C VAL A 31 -5.54 4.12 8.45
N ASP A 32 -5.62 3.03 9.21
CA ASP A 32 -6.90 2.49 9.67
C ASP A 32 -7.64 3.45 10.60
N ALA A 33 -6.94 4.14 11.49
CA ALA A 33 -7.55 5.15 12.35
C ALA A 33 -8.07 6.35 11.54
N GLU A 34 -7.33 6.81 10.54
CA GLU A 34 -7.75 7.87 9.63
C GLU A 34 -8.96 7.44 8.78
N VAL A 35 -8.91 6.24 8.21
CA VAL A 35 -10.04 5.65 7.47
C VAL A 35 -11.28 5.56 8.36
N ARG A 36 -11.13 5.12 9.62
CA ARG A 36 -12.25 5.08 10.58
C ARG A 36 -12.82 6.47 10.86
N ARG A 37 -11.96 7.47 11.09
CA ARG A 37 -12.39 8.86 11.34
C ARG A 37 -13.12 9.45 10.14
N LEU A 38 -12.59 9.26 8.93
CA LEU A 38 -13.21 9.72 7.69
C LEU A 38 -14.57 9.05 7.47
N ARG A 39 -14.67 7.74 7.67
CA ARG A 39 -15.94 7.02 7.58
C ARG A 39 -16.95 7.48 8.63
N ALA A 40 -16.50 7.72 9.87
CA ALA A 40 -17.35 8.27 10.93
C ALA A 40 -17.87 9.68 10.60
N ALA A 41 -17.09 10.47 9.85
CA ALA A 41 -17.51 11.76 9.30
C ALA A 41 -18.39 11.65 8.04
N GLY A 42 -18.84 10.44 7.67
CA GLY A 42 -19.68 10.21 6.48
C GLY A 42 -18.91 10.24 5.15
N VAL A 43 -17.58 10.31 5.17
CA VAL A 43 -16.76 10.35 3.95
C VAL A 43 -16.55 8.96 3.39
N ARG A 44 -16.79 8.80 2.09
CA ARG A 44 -16.49 7.57 1.36
C ARG A 44 -14.97 7.43 1.16
N VAL A 45 -14.41 6.30 1.59
CA VAL A 45 -12.96 6.04 1.50
C VAL A 45 -12.68 4.76 0.73
N VAL A 46 -11.89 4.90 -0.35
CA VAL A 46 -11.30 3.79 -1.11
C VAL A 46 -9.82 3.68 -0.72
N ARG A 47 -9.39 2.46 -0.35
CA ARG A 47 -7.99 2.18 0.00
C ARG A 47 -7.35 1.43 -1.17
N ILE A 48 -6.26 1.97 -1.69
CA ILE A 48 -5.44 1.37 -2.75
C ILE A 48 -4.05 1.17 -2.16
N GLU A 49 -3.52 -0.04 -2.30
CA GLU A 49 -2.29 -0.47 -1.65
C GLU A 49 -1.45 -1.28 -2.64
N PRO A 50 -0.12 -1.11 -2.67
CA PRO A 50 0.77 -1.89 -3.51
C PRO A 50 0.65 -3.37 -3.16
N GLY A 51 0.60 -4.21 -4.20
CA GLY A 51 0.56 -5.66 -4.04
C GLY A 51 1.95 -6.26 -3.85
N GLN A 52 2.02 -7.60 -3.82
CA GLN A 52 3.28 -8.31 -3.58
C GLN A 52 4.38 -7.93 -4.58
N ARG A 53 4.04 -7.80 -5.87
CA ARG A 53 5.01 -7.44 -6.93
C ARG A 53 5.61 -6.05 -6.71
N ASP A 54 4.81 -5.11 -6.21
CA ASP A 54 5.27 -3.77 -5.88
C ASP A 54 6.17 -3.77 -4.65
N LEU A 55 5.81 -4.55 -3.63
CA LEU A 55 6.64 -4.74 -2.44
C LEU A 55 8.01 -5.33 -2.76
N ASP A 56 8.07 -6.32 -3.65
CA ASP A 56 9.33 -6.92 -4.08
C ASP A 56 10.20 -5.93 -4.86
N ALA A 57 9.58 -5.04 -5.65
CA ALA A 57 10.28 -3.99 -6.37
C ALA A 57 10.85 -2.92 -5.41
N MET A 58 10.09 -2.55 -4.38
CA MET A 58 10.51 -1.58 -3.35
C MET A 58 11.63 -2.15 -2.48
N GLY A 59 11.59 -3.43 -2.15
CA GLY A 59 12.56 -4.08 -1.27
C GLY A 59 12.47 -3.58 0.18
N ALA A 60 13.45 -3.98 1.00
CA ALA A 60 13.43 -3.73 2.45
C ALA A 60 13.55 -2.24 2.84
N ASN A 61 14.09 -1.40 1.96
CA ASN A 61 14.14 0.06 2.14
C ASN A 61 13.28 0.73 1.07
N PHE A 62 12.04 1.07 1.42
CA PHE A 62 11.08 1.76 0.56
C PHE A 62 11.58 3.09 -0.02
N MET A 63 12.56 3.72 0.66
CA MET A 63 13.13 5.01 0.27
C MET A 63 14.50 4.88 -0.39
N ASP A 64 14.88 3.69 -0.87
CA ASP A 64 16.10 3.50 -1.64
C ASP A 64 15.98 4.18 -3.01
N PRO A 65 16.68 5.31 -3.26
CA PRO A 65 16.55 6.05 -4.51
C PRO A 65 17.02 5.23 -5.72
N ARG A 66 17.88 4.23 -5.51
CA ARG A 66 18.40 3.35 -6.57
C ARG A 66 17.33 2.42 -7.14
N ARG A 67 16.24 2.20 -6.40
CA ARG A 67 15.13 1.33 -6.81
C ARG A 67 13.96 2.11 -7.40
N ARG A 68 14.01 3.45 -7.39
CA ARG A 68 12.92 4.32 -7.81
C ARG A 68 12.40 3.99 -9.21
N GLU A 69 13.29 3.81 -10.18
CA GLU A 69 12.90 3.48 -11.56
C GLU A 69 12.18 2.13 -11.63
N ARG A 70 12.76 1.09 -11.02
CA ARG A 70 12.16 -0.25 -10.94
C ARG A 70 10.79 -0.25 -10.26
N VAL A 71 10.64 0.52 -9.18
CA VAL A 71 9.37 0.68 -8.46
C VAL A 71 8.35 1.38 -9.36
N LEU A 72 8.75 2.44 -10.06
CA LEU A 72 7.87 3.17 -10.98
C LEU A 72 7.40 2.28 -12.13
N ASP A 73 8.30 1.53 -12.76
CA ASP A 73 7.95 0.64 -13.87
C ASP A 73 7.06 -0.51 -13.43
N THR A 74 7.29 -1.02 -12.22
CA THR A 74 6.39 -2.02 -11.63
C THR A 74 5.01 -1.43 -11.37
N ALA A 75 4.94 -0.24 -10.76
CA ALA A 75 3.69 0.44 -10.46
C ALA A 75 2.89 0.77 -11.74
N ARG A 76 3.54 1.13 -12.84
CA ARG A 76 2.87 1.37 -14.13
C ARG A 76 2.13 0.13 -14.63
N ILE A 77 2.64 -1.06 -14.33
CA ILE A 77 2.05 -2.34 -14.73
C ILE A 77 0.95 -2.77 -13.75
N THR A 78 1.15 -2.57 -12.45
CA THR A 78 0.26 -3.10 -11.39
C THR A 78 -0.86 -2.14 -11.00
N ALA A 79 -0.62 -0.83 -11.04
CA ALA A 79 -1.55 0.18 -10.52
C ALA A 79 -2.94 0.15 -11.16
N PRO A 80 -3.11 0.00 -12.50
CA PRO A 80 -4.44 -0.06 -13.09
C PRO A 80 -5.31 -1.17 -12.47
N ALA A 81 -4.77 -2.39 -12.43
CA ALA A 81 -5.49 -3.53 -11.85
C ALA A 81 -5.74 -3.39 -10.34
N LEU A 82 -4.84 -2.72 -9.61
CA LEU A 82 -5.04 -2.42 -8.18
C LEU A 82 -6.18 -1.42 -7.96
N ILE A 83 -6.27 -0.41 -8.82
CA ILE A 83 -7.32 0.61 -8.79
C ILE A 83 -8.67 -0.01 -9.12
N ASP A 84 -8.76 -0.76 -10.22
CA ASP A 84 -10.01 -1.40 -10.66
C ASP A 84 -10.59 -2.29 -9.55
N ARG A 85 -9.75 -3.16 -8.98
CA ARG A 85 -10.14 -4.02 -7.84
C ARG A 85 -10.57 -3.21 -6.61
N ALA A 86 -9.94 -2.07 -6.35
CA ALA A 86 -10.29 -1.24 -5.21
C ALA A 86 -11.65 -0.55 -5.40
N PHE A 87 -11.97 -0.16 -6.63
CA PHE A 87 -13.23 0.45 -7.00
C PHE A 87 -14.37 -0.56 -7.06
N GLU A 88 -14.15 -1.74 -7.65
CA GLU A 88 -15.11 -2.86 -7.63
C GLU A 88 -15.52 -3.21 -6.20
N ARG A 89 -14.56 -3.40 -5.27
CA ARG A 89 -14.84 -3.68 -3.85
C ARG A 89 -15.64 -2.59 -3.15
N LYS A 90 -15.65 -1.37 -3.67
CA LYS A 90 -16.35 -0.22 -3.10
C LYS A 90 -17.59 0.19 -3.88
N GLY A 91 -17.92 -0.53 -4.96
CA GLY A 91 -19.04 -0.20 -5.84
C GLY A 91 -18.90 1.19 -6.45
N VAL A 92 -17.67 1.64 -6.72
CA VAL A 92 -17.39 2.93 -7.36
C VAL A 92 -17.25 2.67 -8.85
N SER A 93 -18.14 3.23 -9.67
CA SER A 93 -17.94 3.30 -11.12
C SER A 93 -17.14 4.56 -11.45
N VAL A 94 -16.09 4.41 -12.26
CA VAL A 94 -15.28 5.51 -12.80
C VAL A 94 -15.54 5.65 -14.28
#